data_AF-A0A9E4WJB3-F1
#
_entry.id   AF-A0A9E4WJB3-F1
#
_cell.length_a   1.000
_cell.length_b   1.000
_cell.length_c   1.000
_cell.angle_alpha   90.00
_cell.angle_beta   90.00
_cell.angle_gamma   90.00
#
_symmetry.space_group_name_H-M   'P 1'
#
loop_
_entity.id
_entity.type
_entity.pdbx_description
1 polymer ?
#
loop_
_entity_poly.entity_id
_entity_poly.type
_entity_poly.pdbx_seq_one_letter_code
_entity_poly.pdbx_strand_id
1 'polypeptide(L)'
;TIASLWRRFATVASVLRLPHFGAGLRPLPACYDCLTLTTPTDPDSFRSDDGRVELVFDLDEIPNSKITQSKFRLIISAAVAALDAERIDGPDHLTVMITGDERIRELNNVFKGEDEVTDVLSFSEAADAAFSDGNDDVWPEVPEINGPGDIESHRLGDIAISLPQVERQAAENGKPADRELAMITVHGVLHLLGYDHAGPDEEKIMFGKTDAVLAGIFGE
;
A
#
# COMPACT_ATOMS: atom_id res chain seq x y z
N THR A 1 12.84 -0.13 1.87
CA THR A 1 11.43 -0.55 1.87
C THR A 1 10.80 -0.36 3.24
N ILE A 2 9.59 0.21 3.30
CA ILE A 2 8.81 0.39 4.53
C ILE A 2 8.69 -0.92 5.28
N ALA A 3 8.49 -2.04 4.58
CA ALA A 3 8.44 -3.38 5.18
C ALA A 3 9.73 -3.74 5.96
N SER A 4 10.90 -3.26 5.55
CA SER A 4 12.17 -3.46 6.27
C SER A 4 12.34 -2.52 7.46
N LEU A 5 11.85 -1.27 7.36
CA LEU A 5 11.81 -0.32 8.47
C LEU A 5 10.85 -0.79 9.56
N TRP A 6 9.67 -1.30 9.17
CA TRP A 6 8.68 -1.84 10.09
C TRP A 6 9.21 -3.05 10.87
N ARG A 7 9.90 -4.01 10.20
CA ARG A 7 10.57 -5.14 10.89
C ARG A 7 11.66 -4.68 11.89
N ARG A 8 12.37 -3.60 11.58
CA ARG A 8 13.35 -2.99 12.49
C ARG A 8 12.69 -2.34 13.72
N PHE A 9 11.52 -1.72 13.56
CA PHE A 9 10.76 -1.12 14.67
C PHE A 9 10.00 -2.17 15.51
N ALA A 10 9.40 -3.19 14.89
CA ALA A 10 8.70 -4.28 15.60
C ALA A 10 9.64 -5.12 16.50
N THR A 11 10.93 -5.17 16.18
CA THR A 11 11.94 -5.83 17.05
C THR A 11 12.15 -5.08 18.38
N VAL A 12 11.77 -3.79 18.46
CA VAL A 12 11.84 -2.99 19.69
C VAL A 12 10.58 -3.15 20.56
N ALA A 13 9.46 -3.64 20.02
CA ALA A 13 8.19 -3.83 20.73
C ALA A 13 8.05 -5.21 21.44
N SER A 14 9.14 -5.94 21.69
CA SER A 14 9.11 -7.22 22.43
C SER A 14 9.14 -7.09 23.97
N VAL A 15 8.81 -5.92 24.52
CA VAL A 15 8.73 -5.70 25.97
C VAL A 15 7.41 -5.06 26.34
N LEU A 16 6.30 -5.79 26.20
CA LEU A 16 5.14 -5.64 27.08
C LEU A 16 4.27 -6.90 27.01
N ARG A 17 4.46 -7.75 28.01
CA ARG A 17 3.49 -8.77 28.46
C ARG A 17 2.08 -8.17 28.48
N LEU A 18 1.11 -8.89 27.93
CA LEU A 18 -0.26 -8.87 28.45
C LEU A 18 -0.75 -10.29 28.76
N PRO A 19 -1.59 -10.43 29.81
CA PRO A 19 -1.84 -11.69 30.50
C PRO A 19 -2.87 -12.57 29.78
N HIS A 20 -2.82 -13.85 30.11
CA HIS A 20 -3.72 -14.92 29.67
C HIS A 20 -5.20 -14.52 29.64
N PHE A 21 -5.86 -14.73 28.49
CA PHE A 21 -7.30 -14.98 28.43
C PHE A 21 -7.55 -16.32 27.75
N GLY A 22 -8.33 -17.15 28.46
CA GLY A 22 -8.44 -18.59 28.25
C GLY A 22 -9.33 -19.03 27.08
N ALA A 23 -9.18 -20.32 26.82
CA ALA A 23 -9.80 -21.11 25.77
C ALA A 23 -11.33 -21.00 25.67
N GLY A 24 -11.84 -21.05 24.43
CA GLY A 24 -13.26 -21.27 24.14
C GLY A 24 -13.73 -20.77 22.77
N LEU A 25 -13.15 -21.26 21.66
CA LEU A 25 -13.66 -20.95 20.32
C LEU A 25 -14.93 -21.77 20.03
N ARG A 26 -16.07 -21.08 19.92
CA ARG A 26 -17.24 -21.55 19.16
C ARG A 26 -17.17 -20.93 17.75
N PRO A 27 -17.49 -21.67 16.68
CA PRO A 27 -17.48 -21.12 15.33
C PRO A 27 -18.69 -20.20 15.14
N LEU A 28 -18.47 -19.00 14.62
CA LEU A 28 -19.53 -18.17 14.04
C LEU A 28 -19.77 -18.60 12.57
N PRO A 29 -21.02 -18.55 12.08
CA PRO A 29 -21.44 -19.28 10.89
C PRO A 29 -21.02 -18.58 9.60
N ALA A 30 -20.78 -19.40 8.58
CA ALA A 30 -20.52 -19.01 7.21
C ALA A 30 -21.68 -18.19 6.61
N CYS A 31 -21.34 -17.11 5.90
CA CYS A 31 -22.07 -16.62 4.73
C CYS A 31 -21.08 -15.95 3.77
N TYR A 32 -21.22 -16.32 2.51
CA TYR A 32 -20.34 -16.15 1.37
C TYR A 32 -20.33 -14.73 0.80
N ASP A 33 -19.15 -14.13 0.70
CA ASP A 33 -18.66 -13.41 -0.50
C ASP A 33 -17.14 -13.20 -0.30
N CYS A 34 -16.35 -14.00 -1.02
CA CYS A 34 -15.03 -14.45 -0.59
C CYS A 34 -13.92 -13.55 -1.13
N LEU A 35 -13.58 -12.49 -0.39
CA LEU A 35 -12.18 -12.08 -0.21
C LEU A 35 -11.69 -12.72 1.09
N THR A 36 -10.96 -13.83 1.01
CA THR A 36 -10.39 -14.52 2.17
C THR A 36 -9.07 -13.87 2.59
N LEU A 37 -9.16 -12.73 3.28
CA LEU A 37 -7.99 -12.13 3.90
C LEU A 37 -7.30 -13.13 4.83
N THR A 38 -6.14 -13.62 4.43
CA THR A 38 -5.31 -14.45 5.31
C THR A 38 -4.51 -13.52 6.22
N THR A 39 -4.58 -13.74 7.53
CA THR A 39 -3.66 -13.11 8.49
C THR A 39 -2.25 -13.66 8.23
N PRO A 40 -1.25 -12.83 7.88
CA PRO A 40 0.13 -13.25 7.72
C PRO A 40 0.76 -13.62 9.07
N THR A 41 2.05 -13.97 9.05
CA THR A 41 2.86 -14.25 10.24
C THR A 41 2.97 -13.07 11.22
N ASP A 42 2.52 -11.89 10.82
CA ASP A 42 2.45 -10.67 11.61
C ASP A 42 0.99 -10.31 11.90
N PRO A 43 0.57 -10.21 13.18
CA PRO A 43 -0.84 -10.02 13.56
C PRO A 43 -1.47 -8.74 13.02
N ASP A 44 -0.66 -7.76 12.59
CA ASP A 44 -1.13 -6.44 12.14
C ASP A 44 -1.17 -6.31 10.61
N SER A 45 -0.97 -7.41 9.89
CA SER A 45 -0.98 -7.44 8.43
C SER A 45 -2.13 -8.28 7.87
N PHE A 46 -2.51 -7.99 6.62
CA PHE A 46 -3.57 -8.69 5.88
C PHE A 46 -3.10 -8.86 4.43
N ARG A 47 -3.45 -9.97 3.79
CA ARG A 47 -3.08 -10.21 2.38
C ARG A 47 -4.28 -10.41 1.48
N SER A 48 -4.18 -9.98 0.23
CA SER A 48 -5.11 -10.35 -0.84
C SER A 48 -5.07 -11.86 -1.12
N ASP A 49 -6.14 -12.40 -1.69
CA ASP A 49 -6.26 -13.84 -1.99
C ASP A 49 -5.20 -14.35 -2.97
N ASP A 50 -4.82 -13.50 -3.92
CA ASP A 50 -3.74 -13.76 -4.89
C ASP A 50 -2.34 -13.52 -4.31
N GLY A 51 -2.25 -13.03 -3.07
CA GLY A 51 -1.01 -12.71 -2.38
C GLY A 51 -0.30 -11.45 -2.86
N ARG A 52 -0.78 -10.75 -3.91
CA ARG A 52 -0.10 -9.58 -4.52
C ARG A 52 -0.07 -8.34 -3.63
N VAL A 53 -1.03 -8.20 -2.72
CA VAL A 53 -1.15 -7.01 -1.85
C VAL A 53 -1.06 -7.42 -0.39
N GLU A 54 -0.12 -6.81 0.34
CA GLU A 54 -0.02 -6.89 1.80
C GLU A 54 -0.39 -5.53 2.41
N LEU A 55 -1.41 -5.51 3.25
CA LEU A 55 -1.90 -4.33 3.95
C LEU A 55 -1.43 -4.37 5.40
N VAL A 56 -0.79 -3.30 5.87
CA VAL A 56 -0.24 -3.15 7.22
C VAL A 56 -0.82 -1.90 7.87
N PHE A 57 -1.12 -1.97 9.17
CA PHE A 57 -1.58 -0.81 9.93
C PHE A 57 -0.55 -0.39 10.96
N ASP A 58 -0.30 0.91 11.05
CA ASP A 58 0.45 1.50 12.14
C ASP A 58 -0.49 1.76 13.33
N LEU A 59 -0.59 0.76 14.20
CA LEU A 59 -1.52 0.80 15.35
C LEU A 59 -1.06 1.75 16.46
N ASP A 60 0.20 2.22 16.41
CA ASP A 60 0.70 3.25 17.33
C ASP A 60 0.12 4.63 17.00
N GLU A 61 -0.16 4.89 15.71
CA GLU A 61 -0.73 6.18 15.26
C GLU A 61 -2.22 6.13 14.97
N ILE A 62 -2.74 4.99 14.53
CA ILE A 62 -4.15 4.83 14.21
C ILE A 62 -4.82 3.93 15.24
N PRO A 63 -5.80 4.45 16.01
CA PRO A 63 -6.54 3.62 16.92
C PRO A 63 -7.38 2.59 16.15
N ASN A 64 -7.42 1.34 16.64
CA ASN A 64 -8.23 0.26 16.07
C ASN A 64 -9.69 0.63 15.78
N SER A 65 -10.26 1.59 16.53
CA SER A 65 -11.63 2.07 16.34
C SER A 65 -11.88 2.77 15.00
N LYS A 66 -10.83 3.33 14.38
CA LYS A 66 -10.91 3.94 13.04
C LYS A 66 -10.75 2.92 11.91
N ILE A 67 -10.24 1.74 12.23
CA ILE A 67 -9.94 0.71 11.24
C ILE A 67 -11.12 -0.27 11.18
N THR A 68 -11.95 -0.12 10.15
CA THR A 68 -13.14 -0.97 9.96
C THR A 68 -12.90 -2.01 8.87
N GLN A 69 -13.51 -3.21 8.97
CA GLN A 69 -13.44 -4.27 7.95
C GLN A 69 -13.71 -3.77 6.52
N SER A 70 -14.64 -2.83 6.38
CA SER A 70 -14.97 -2.19 5.09
C SER A 70 -13.78 -1.44 4.49
N LYS A 71 -13.00 -0.71 5.30
CA LYS A 71 -11.80 0.01 4.84
C LYS A 71 -10.71 -0.96 4.37
N PHE A 72 -10.47 -2.07 5.07
CA PHE A 72 -9.50 -3.08 4.63
C PHE A 72 -9.86 -3.61 3.23
N ARG A 73 -11.13 -4.02 3.07
CA ARG A 73 -11.62 -4.55 1.80
C ARG A 73 -11.48 -3.52 0.69
N LEU A 74 -11.82 -2.27 0.99
CA LEU A 74 -11.71 -1.19 0.03
C LEU A 74 -10.26 -0.99 -0.44
N ILE A 75 -9.30 -0.84 0.47
CA ILE A 75 -7.88 -0.62 0.14
C ILE A 75 -7.35 -1.79 -0.69
N ILE A 76 -7.58 -3.02 -0.26
CA ILE A 76 -7.11 -4.20 -1.00
C ILE A 76 -7.77 -4.29 -2.36
N SER A 77 -9.09 -4.09 -2.45
CA SER A 77 -9.81 -4.11 -3.73
C SER A 77 -9.32 -3.02 -4.68
N ALA A 78 -9.02 -1.82 -4.16
CA ALA A 78 -8.53 -0.69 -4.95
C ALA A 78 -7.12 -0.96 -5.49
N ALA A 79 -6.23 -1.48 -4.64
CA ALA A 79 -4.88 -1.84 -5.04
C ALA A 79 -4.88 -2.98 -6.08
N VAL A 80 -5.64 -4.05 -5.84
CA VAL A 80 -5.78 -5.17 -6.79
C VAL A 80 -6.40 -4.70 -8.11
N ALA A 81 -7.45 -3.87 -8.08
CA ALA A 81 -8.08 -3.35 -9.29
C ALA A 81 -7.13 -2.50 -10.14
N ALA A 82 -6.24 -1.71 -9.50
CA ALA A 82 -5.20 -0.97 -10.20
C ALA A 82 -4.19 -1.91 -10.90
N LEU A 83 -3.76 -2.98 -10.22
CA LEU A 83 -2.86 -3.99 -10.81
C LEU A 83 -3.51 -4.73 -11.98
N ASP A 84 -4.78 -5.10 -11.83
CA ASP A 84 -5.54 -5.81 -12.87
C ASP A 84 -5.79 -4.93 -14.11
N ALA A 85 -6.05 -3.63 -13.91
CA ALA A 85 -6.23 -2.68 -15.00
C ALA A 85 -4.98 -2.56 -15.89
N GLU A 86 -3.79 -2.71 -15.29
CA GLU A 86 -2.50 -2.69 -15.99
C GLU A 86 -2.01 -4.10 -16.38
N ARG A 87 -2.81 -5.15 -16.12
CA ARG A 87 -2.50 -6.56 -16.43
C ARG A 87 -1.18 -7.04 -15.82
N ILE A 88 -0.93 -6.62 -14.58
CA ILE A 88 0.22 -7.07 -13.81
C ILE A 88 -0.09 -8.44 -13.22
N ASP A 89 0.41 -9.48 -13.90
CA ASP A 89 0.37 -10.87 -13.48
C ASP A 89 1.70 -11.26 -12.82
N GLY A 90 1.68 -11.92 -11.65
CA GLY A 90 2.91 -12.44 -11.03
C GLY A 90 2.92 -12.43 -9.50
N PRO A 91 4.02 -12.86 -8.86
CA PRO A 91 4.22 -12.78 -7.42
C PRO A 91 4.58 -11.36 -6.97
N ASP A 92 4.05 -10.36 -7.68
CA ASP A 92 4.43 -8.97 -7.51
C ASP A 92 3.81 -8.44 -6.23
N HIS A 93 4.63 -8.40 -5.17
CA HIS A 93 4.16 -8.04 -3.84
C HIS A 93 4.30 -6.53 -3.63
N LEU A 94 3.15 -5.86 -3.54
CA LEU A 94 2.96 -4.49 -3.07
C LEU A 94 2.65 -4.52 -1.57
N THR A 95 3.27 -3.64 -0.79
CA THR A 95 2.86 -3.38 0.60
C THR A 95 2.17 -2.02 0.71
N VAL A 96 0.96 -1.98 1.25
CA VAL A 96 0.25 -0.75 1.61
C VAL A 96 0.27 -0.59 3.13
N MET A 97 0.89 0.47 3.62
CA MET A 97 0.88 0.84 5.03
C MET A 97 -0.11 1.98 5.26
N ILE A 98 -1.05 1.78 6.18
CA ILE A 98 -1.96 2.84 6.64
C ILE A 98 -1.44 3.36 7.98
N THR A 99 -1.14 4.66 8.03
CA THR A 99 -0.52 5.31 9.18
C THR A 99 -1.14 6.70 9.47
N GLY A 100 -0.61 7.42 10.46
CA GLY A 100 -1.02 8.76 10.82
C GLY A 100 -0.13 9.86 10.24
N ASP A 101 -0.37 11.08 10.70
CA ASP A 101 0.33 12.28 10.22
C ASP A 101 1.78 12.35 10.69
N GLU A 102 2.07 11.81 11.87
CA GLU A 102 3.41 11.88 12.46
C GLU A 102 4.37 11.00 11.65
N ARG A 103 4.00 9.74 11.39
CA ARG A 103 4.82 8.81 10.60
C ARG A 103 4.95 9.26 9.16
N ILE A 104 3.86 9.71 8.52
CA ILE A 104 3.97 10.07 7.10
C ILE A 104 4.86 11.31 6.91
N ARG A 105 4.82 12.26 7.85
CA ARG A 105 5.73 13.42 7.87
C ARG A 105 7.17 13.01 8.10
N GLU A 106 7.42 12.08 9.03
CA GLU A 106 8.75 11.52 9.24
C GLU A 106 9.27 10.86 7.97
N LEU A 107 8.46 10.03 7.31
CA LEU A 107 8.82 9.40 6.04
C LEU A 107 9.07 10.43 4.95
N ASN A 108 8.23 11.46 4.84
CA ASN A 108 8.41 12.51 3.85
C ASN A 108 9.75 13.24 4.06
N ASN A 109 10.10 13.55 5.30
CA ASN A 109 11.36 14.19 5.63
C ASN A 109 12.56 13.27 5.35
N VAL A 110 12.48 11.99 5.73
CA VAL A 110 13.57 11.02 5.54
C VAL A 110 13.86 10.76 4.08
N PHE A 111 12.83 10.63 3.24
CA PHE A 111 13.00 10.18 1.85
C PHE A 111 12.97 11.31 0.82
N LYS A 112 12.25 12.41 1.09
CA LYS A 112 12.15 13.57 0.19
C LYS A 112 12.78 14.84 0.75
N GLY A 113 13.19 14.85 2.02
CA GLY A 113 13.73 16.05 2.69
C GLY A 113 12.66 17.09 3.02
N GLU A 114 11.38 16.70 2.99
CA GLU A 114 10.24 17.59 3.20
C GLU A 114 9.59 17.31 4.56
N ASP A 115 9.69 18.25 5.49
CA ASP A 115 9.11 18.15 6.84
C ASP A 115 7.61 18.55 6.85
N GLU A 116 6.83 17.92 5.99
CA GLU A 116 5.41 18.20 5.78
C GLU A 116 4.56 16.92 5.75
N VAL A 117 3.30 17.04 6.22
CA VAL A 117 2.32 15.95 6.15
C VAL A 117 1.79 15.85 4.73
N THR A 118 1.87 14.67 4.13
CA THR A 118 1.25 14.34 2.84
C THR A 118 0.20 13.25 3.02
N ASP A 119 -0.63 13.03 2.01
CA ASP A 119 -1.64 11.97 1.98
C ASP A 119 -1.05 10.61 1.64
N VAL A 120 -0.14 10.55 0.67
CA VAL A 120 0.50 9.32 0.20
C VAL A 120 1.96 9.52 -0.17
N LEU A 121 2.75 8.48 0.11
CA LEU A 121 4.11 8.31 -0.39
C LEU A 121 4.22 6.94 -1.06
N SER A 122 4.83 6.90 -2.24
CA SER A 122 5.04 5.67 -3.01
C SER A 122 6.54 5.45 -3.19
N PHE A 123 7.01 4.25 -2.86
CA PHE A 123 8.42 3.85 -2.86
C PHE A 123 8.59 2.69 -3.83
N SER A 124 8.96 2.99 -5.08
CA SER A 124 9.16 1.97 -6.13
C SER A 124 10.58 1.37 -6.05
N GLU A 125 10.69 0.04 -6.10
CA GLU A 125 12.01 -0.62 -6.10
C GLU A 125 12.79 -0.34 -7.41
N ALA A 126 12.10 -0.10 -8.53
CA ALA A 126 12.72 0.24 -9.81
C ALA A 126 13.42 1.61 -9.77
N ALA A 127 12.84 2.57 -9.04
CA ALA A 127 13.47 3.87 -8.83
C ALA A 127 14.70 3.75 -7.93
N ASP A 128 14.63 2.99 -6.83
CA ASP A 128 15.75 2.76 -5.92
C ASP A 128 16.95 2.07 -6.61
N ALA A 129 16.70 1.14 -7.53
CA ALA A 129 17.75 0.49 -8.33
C ALA A 129 18.50 1.47 -9.24
N ALA A 130 17.83 2.52 -9.75
CA ALA A 130 18.44 3.55 -10.59
C ALA A 130 19.35 4.52 -9.78
N PHE A 131 19.20 4.59 -8.45
CA PHE A 131 20.03 5.43 -7.58
C PHE A 131 21.17 4.67 -6.90
N SER A 132 21.20 3.34 -6.98
CA SER A 132 22.17 2.53 -6.23
C SER A 132 23.51 2.33 -6.95
N ASP A 133 23.62 2.69 -8.23
CA ASP A 133 24.91 2.71 -8.94
C ASP A 133 25.22 4.17 -9.26
N GLY A 134 26.15 4.76 -8.51
CA GLY A 134 26.56 6.17 -8.62
C GLY A 134 27.34 6.48 -9.90
N ASN A 135 26.88 5.97 -11.04
CA ASN A 135 27.46 6.16 -12.36
C ASN A 135 26.38 6.71 -13.29
N ASP A 136 26.49 8.00 -13.56
CA ASP A 136 25.58 8.88 -14.27
C ASP A 136 25.44 8.60 -15.78
N ASP A 137 26.07 7.52 -16.29
CA ASP A 137 26.09 7.15 -17.71
C ASP A 137 25.64 5.70 -18.02
N VAL A 138 25.03 4.97 -17.09
CA VAL A 138 24.52 3.60 -17.34
C VAL A 138 23.00 3.55 -17.28
N TRP A 139 22.37 3.45 -18.46
CA TRP A 139 20.98 3.02 -18.59
C TRP A 139 20.91 1.55 -18.13
N PRO A 140 20.02 1.14 -17.20
CA PRO A 140 20.00 -0.24 -16.76
C PRO A 140 19.62 -1.16 -17.92
N GLU A 141 20.53 -2.06 -18.28
CA GLU A 141 20.18 -3.22 -19.11
C GLU A 141 19.13 -4.02 -18.33
N VAL A 142 17.98 -4.27 -18.96
CA VAL A 142 16.96 -5.19 -18.45
C VAL A 142 17.63 -6.53 -18.09
N PRO A 143 17.50 -7.05 -16.85
CA PRO A 143 18.21 -8.25 -16.46
C PRO A 143 17.87 -9.42 -17.37
N GLU A 144 18.89 -10.09 -17.91
CA GLU A 144 18.71 -11.33 -18.67
C GLU A 144 18.05 -12.41 -17.79
N ILE A 145 16.89 -12.89 -18.24
CA ILE A 145 16.10 -13.99 -17.67
C ILE A 145 16.90 -15.31 -17.64
N ASN A 146 17.54 -15.60 -16.52
CA ASN A 146 18.28 -16.85 -16.30
C ASN A 146 17.43 -17.90 -15.58
N GLY A 147 16.70 -18.71 -16.35
CA GLY A 147 16.32 -20.09 -15.98
C GLY A 147 15.21 -20.29 -14.92
N PRO A 148 14.58 -21.48 -14.88
CA PRO A 148 13.49 -21.79 -13.95
C PRO A 148 14.06 -22.27 -12.61
N GLY A 149 14.34 -21.36 -11.68
CA GLY A 149 14.91 -21.73 -10.40
C GLY A 149 14.90 -20.65 -9.33
N ASP A 150 14.98 -19.38 -9.71
CA ASP A 150 15.02 -18.27 -8.75
C ASP A 150 13.70 -17.50 -8.82
N ILE A 151 12.81 -17.77 -7.87
CA ILE A 151 11.66 -16.90 -7.59
C ILE A 151 12.23 -15.69 -6.83
N GLU A 152 12.97 -14.82 -7.52
CA GLU A 152 13.06 -13.43 -7.07
C GLU A 152 11.65 -12.87 -7.27
N SER A 153 10.87 -12.83 -6.17
CA SER A 153 9.59 -12.14 -6.14
C SER A 153 9.84 -10.70 -6.58
N HIS A 154 9.35 -10.32 -7.75
CA HIS A 154 9.52 -8.96 -8.26
C HIS A 154 8.63 -8.04 -7.40
N ARG A 155 9.16 -7.46 -6.31
CA ARG A 155 8.37 -6.57 -5.45
C ARG A 155 8.18 -5.23 -6.18
N LEU A 156 6.94 -4.76 -6.29
CA LEU A 156 6.65 -3.46 -6.90
C LEU A 156 7.14 -2.31 -6.03
N GLY A 157 7.04 -2.49 -4.71
CA GLY A 157 7.41 -1.48 -3.74
C GLY A 157 6.40 -1.35 -2.61
N ASP A 158 6.44 -0.20 -1.94
CA ASP A 158 5.61 0.09 -0.79
C ASP A 158 4.86 1.43 -0.96
N ILE A 159 3.67 1.54 -0.38
CA ILE A 159 2.87 2.76 -0.30
C ILE A 159 2.61 3.05 1.17
N ALA A 160 2.78 4.30 1.62
CA ALA A 160 2.33 4.78 2.93
C ALA A 160 1.20 5.79 2.75
N ILE A 161 0.08 5.62 3.46
CA ILE A 161 -1.09 6.49 3.39
C ILE A 161 -1.43 7.03 4.77
N SER A 162 -1.58 8.35 4.91
CA SER A 162 -2.09 8.97 6.14
C SER A 162 -3.62 8.98 6.13
N LEU A 163 -4.23 8.13 6.96
CA LEU A 163 -5.69 8.08 7.07
C LEU A 163 -6.29 9.41 7.57
N PRO A 164 -5.72 10.11 8.58
CA PRO A 164 -6.20 11.43 8.98
C PRO A 164 -6.12 12.48 7.87
N GLN A 165 -5.07 12.48 7.06
CA GLN A 165 -4.93 13.42 5.94
C GLN A 165 -5.96 13.15 4.85
N VAL A 166 -6.19 11.87 4.50
CA VAL A 166 -7.26 11.45 3.57
C VAL A 166 -8.63 11.93 4.06
N GLU A 167 -8.93 11.79 5.36
CA GLU A 167 -10.18 12.25 5.96
C GLU A 167 -10.34 13.78 5.85
N ARG A 168 -9.27 14.55 6.03
CA ARG A 168 -9.27 16.01 5.87
C ARG A 168 -9.50 16.41 4.42
N GLN A 169 -8.76 15.84 3.48
CA GLN A 169 -8.91 16.12 2.05
C GLN A 169 -10.30 15.78 1.53
N ALA A 170 -10.85 14.63 1.95
CA ALA A 170 -12.21 14.25 1.60
C ALA A 170 -13.23 15.29 2.09
N ALA A 171 -13.09 15.78 3.32
CA ALA A 171 -13.96 16.81 3.87
C ALA A 171 -13.82 18.16 3.14
N GLU A 172 -12.59 18.59 2.83
CA GLU A 172 -12.30 19.83 2.10
C GLU A 172 -12.85 19.80 0.67
N ASN A 173 -12.75 18.65 0.01
CA ASN A 173 -13.24 18.44 -1.35
C ASN A 173 -14.73 18.06 -1.42
N GLY A 174 -15.41 17.92 -0.28
CA GLY A 174 -16.82 17.50 -0.22
C GLY A 174 -17.07 16.09 -0.76
N LYS A 175 -16.07 15.20 -0.67
CA LYS A 175 -16.12 13.82 -1.16
C LYS A 175 -16.29 12.83 -0.01
N PRO A 176 -16.85 11.63 -0.26
CA PRO A 176 -16.83 10.54 0.71
C PRO A 176 -15.38 10.12 1.00
N ALA A 177 -15.03 9.97 2.29
CA ALA A 177 -13.68 9.56 2.71
C ALA A 177 -13.24 8.21 2.12
N ASP A 178 -14.17 7.28 1.93
CA ASP A 178 -13.88 5.99 1.30
C ASP A 178 -13.53 6.16 -0.19
N ARG A 179 -14.18 7.07 -0.92
CA ARG A 179 -13.82 7.35 -2.32
C ARG A 179 -12.44 7.98 -2.43
N GLU A 180 -12.11 8.89 -1.51
CA GLU A 180 -10.78 9.53 -1.46
C GLU A 180 -9.69 8.50 -1.10
N LEU A 181 -9.96 7.61 -0.13
CA LEU A 181 -9.04 6.54 0.23
C LEU A 181 -8.77 5.58 -0.93
N ALA A 182 -9.81 5.19 -1.66
CA ALA A 182 -9.66 4.36 -2.86
C ALA A 182 -8.86 5.09 -3.94
N MET A 183 -9.15 6.37 -4.17
CA MET A 183 -8.44 7.21 -5.15
C MET A 183 -6.95 7.26 -4.83
N ILE A 184 -6.59 7.59 -3.58
CA ILE A 184 -5.20 7.72 -3.14
C ILE A 184 -4.48 6.36 -3.17
N THR A 185 -5.18 5.27 -2.87
CA THR A 185 -4.62 3.91 -3.00
C THR A 185 -4.29 3.60 -4.46
N VAL A 186 -5.24 3.80 -5.39
CA VAL A 186 -5.03 3.59 -6.83
C VAL A 186 -3.90 4.48 -7.34
N HIS A 187 -3.91 5.75 -6.96
CA HIS A 187 -2.89 6.73 -7.34
C HIS A 187 -1.49 6.30 -6.92
N GLY A 188 -1.33 5.85 -5.67
CA GLY A 188 -0.06 5.32 -5.18
C GLY A 188 0.40 4.06 -5.93
N VAL A 189 -0.52 3.15 -6.27
CA VAL A 189 -0.17 1.95 -7.06
C VAL A 189 0.27 2.33 -8.46
N LEU A 190 -0.41 3.27 -9.11
CA LEU A 190 -0.01 3.74 -10.45
C LEU A 190 1.39 4.38 -10.43
N HIS A 191 1.75 5.10 -9.37
CA HIS A 191 3.12 5.58 -9.20
C HIS A 191 4.14 4.44 -9.08
N LEU A 192 3.83 3.36 -8.35
CA LEU A 192 4.71 2.19 -8.31
C LEU A 192 4.89 1.52 -9.67
N LEU A 193 3.88 1.60 -10.54
CA LEU A 193 3.90 1.09 -11.91
C LEU A 193 4.59 2.05 -12.90
N GLY A 194 5.16 3.15 -12.41
CA GLY A 194 5.93 4.10 -13.22
C GLY A 194 5.10 5.20 -13.89
N TYR A 195 3.82 5.35 -13.54
CA TYR A 195 3.05 6.52 -13.95
C TYR A 195 3.45 7.74 -13.11
N ASP A 196 3.48 8.90 -13.74
CA ASP A 196 3.70 10.19 -13.09
C ASP A 196 2.67 11.20 -13.62
N HIS A 197 2.60 12.36 -13.00
CA HIS A 197 1.71 13.46 -13.36
C HIS A 197 2.44 14.81 -13.28
N ALA A 198 3.76 14.84 -13.50
CA ALA A 198 4.55 16.07 -13.51
C ALA A 198 4.25 16.94 -14.75
N GLY A 199 3.95 16.31 -15.90
CA GLY A 199 3.53 16.98 -17.12
C GLY A 199 2.02 16.87 -17.40
N PRO A 200 1.43 17.80 -18.18
CA PRO A 200 -0.02 17.82 -18.46
C PRO A 200 -0.53 16.60 -19.23
N ASP A 201 0.30 16.01 -20.11
CA ASP A 201 -0.06 14.81 -20.86
C ASP A 201 -0.03 13.55 -19.97
N GLU A 202 0.97 13.47 -19.10
CA GLU A 202 1.13 12.38 -18.13
C GLU A 202 0.04 12.42 -17.07
N GLU A 203 -0.25 13.62 -16.54
CA GLU A 203 -1.36 13.90 -15.64
C GLU A 203 -2.67 13.39 -16.24
N LYS A 204 -2.99 13.77 -17.47
CA LYS A 204 -4.21 13.33 -18.14
C LYS A 204 -4.30 11.80 -18.26
N ILE A 205 -3.19 11.11 -18.52
CA ILE A 205 -3.13 9.65 -18.61
C ILE A 205 -3.37 9.03 -17.24
N MET A 206 -2.62 9.46 -16.22
CA MET A 206 -2.69 8.89 -14.88
C MET A 206 -4.06 9.13 -14.24
N PHE A 207 -4.56 10.37 -14.27
CA PHE A 207 -5.89 10.68 -13.74
C PHE A 207 -7.01 9.94 -14.49
N GLY A 208 -6.90 9.80 -15.82
CA GLY A 208 -7.84 9.01 -16.60
C GLY A 208 -7.85 7.53 -16.20
N LYS A 209 -6.69 6.95 -15.86
CA LYS A 209 -6.58 5.58 -15.33
C LYS A 209 -7.15 5.47 -13.93
N THR A 210 -6.84 6.42 -13.04
CA THR A 210 -7.41 6.49 -11.70
C THR A 210 -8.94 6.51 -11.75
N ASP A 211 -9.52 7.38 -12.58
CA ASP A 211 -10.96 7.48 -12.75
C ASP A 211 -11.58 6.20 -13.30
N ALA A 212 -10.94 5.55 -14.28
CA ALA A 212 -11.42 4.29 -14.85
C ALA A 212 -11.46 3.16 -13.81
N VAL A 213 -10.44 3.06 -12.96
CA VAL A 213 -10.40 2.08 -11.87
C VAL A 213 -11.46 2.39 -10.82
N LEU A 214 -11.59 3.66 -10.41
CA LEU A 214 -12.61 4.07 -9.44
C LEU A 214 -14.03 3.80 -9.93
N ALA A 215 -14.32 4.06 -11.21
CA ALA A 215 -15.62 3.75 -11.80
C ALA A 215 -15.96 2.26 -11.68
N GLY A 216 -14.96 1.37 -11.88
CA GLY A 216 -15.13 -0.07 -11.69
C GLY A 216 -15.42 -0.47 -10.23
N ILE A 217 -14.81 0.21 -9.25
CA ILE A 217 -15.00 -0.06 -7.82
C ILE A 217 -16.37 0.42 -7.33
N PHE A 218 -16.81 1.61 -7.77
CA PHE A 218 -18.02 2.26 -7.27
C PHE A 218 -19.25 2.07 -8.18
N GLY A 219 -19.09 1.48 -9.37
CA GLY A 219 -20.17 1.23 -10.32
C GLY A 219 -20.69 2.50 -11.00
N GLU A 220 -19.80 3.45 -11.28
CA GLU A 220 -20.10 4.75 -11.92
C GLU A 220 -20.18 4.66 -13.45
#